data_AF-A0A2H1W2W8-F1
#
_entry.id   AF-A0A2H1W2W8-F1
#
_cell.length_a   1.000
_cell.length_b   1.000
_cell.length_c   1.000
_cell.angle_alpha   90.00
_cell.angle_beta   90.00
_cell.angle_gamma   90.00
#
_symmetry.space_group_name_H-M   'P 1'
#
loop_
_entity.id
_entity.type
_entity.pdbx_description
1 polymer ?
#
loop_
_entity_poly.entity_id
_entity_poly.type
_entity_poly.pdbx_seq_one_letter_code
_entity_poly.pdbx_strand_id
1 'polypeptide(L)'
;MSAQWGVSRFGNPVLVIDGWRFRKNGKQFAGKTSWLCIKSDGGCKCYAVTSNDEIIAIGTPAPEAPPTLGLPFPFPCFPGQFRYCLSKRGKPAIEVGAHRFCFNGRAASGKVWWRCSRNPRCRAAVHTFGLRVVQMNSAHTCGVRATPLTPMF
;
A
#
# COMPACT_ATOMS: atom_id res chain seq x y z
N MET A 1 4.28 -21.56 7.24
CA MET A 1 3.18 -20.60 7.05
C MET A 1 1.90 -21.34 7.34
N SER A 2 1.23 -21.01 8.44
CA SER A 2 -0.05 -21.64 8.80
C SER A 2 -1.19 -20.69 8.41
N ALA A 3 -2.10 -21.19 7.57
CA ALA A 3 -3.27 -20.46 7.14
C ALA A 3 -4.53 -21.23 7.51
N GLN A 4 -5.50 -20.54 8.10
CA GLN A 4 -6.78 -21.11 8.51
C GLN A 4 -7.94 -20.25 8.03
N TRP A 5 -8.93 -20.91 7.45
CA TRP A 5 -10.20 -20.31 7.03
C TRP A 5 -11.21 -20.44 8.15
N GLY A 6 -12.00 -19.40 8.38
CA GLY A 6 -13.04 -19.42 9.39
C GLY A 6 -14.15 -18.43 9.10
N VAL A 7 -15.12 -18.40 10.01
CA VAL A 7 -16.24 -17.47 10.00
C VAL A 7 -16.30 -16.73 11.32
N SER A 8 -16.61 -15.44 11.27
CA SER A 8 -16.90 -14.65 12.48
C SER A 8 -18.22 -15.10 13.10
N ARG A 9 -18.48 -14.70 14.34
CA ARG A 9 -19.79 -14.90 15.00
C ARG A 9 -20.99 -14.33 14.24
N PHE A 10 -20.75 -13.42 13.31
CA PHE A 10 -21.75 -12.78 12.46
C PHE A 10 -21.79 -13.37 11.04
N GLY A 11 -21.17 -14.53 10.81
CA GLY A 11 -21.13 -15.21 9.51
C GLY A 11 -20.15 -14.64 8.49
N ASN A 12 -19.46 -13.53 8.79
CA ASN A 12 -18.48 -12.96 7.85
C ASN A 12 -17.23 -13.84 7.69
N PRO A 13 -16.70 -14.03 6.47
CA PRO A 13 -15.46 -14.78 6.26
C PRO A 13 -14.26 -14.15 6.98
N VAL A 14 -13.43 -15.00 7.59
CA VAL A 14 -12.20 -14.64 8.30
C VAL A 14 -11.06 -15.50 7.76
N LEU A 15 -9.92 -14.86 7.54
CA LEU A 15 -8.66 -15.51 7.20
C LEU A 15 -7.68 -15.30 8.35
N VAL A 16 -7.04 -16.37 8.83
CA VAL A 16 -5.99 -16.32 9.85
C VAL A 16 -4.68 -16.77 9.23
N ILE A 17 -3.64 -15.94 9.31
CA ILE A 17 -2.31 -16.28 8.81
C ILE A 17 -1.29 -16.02 9.91
N ASP A 18 -0.56 -17.04 10.33
CA ASP A 18 0.47 -16.96 11.38
C ASP A 18 -0.03 -16.21 12.64
N GLY A 19 -1.28 -16.48 13.05
CA GLY A 19 -1.94 -15.86 14.20
C GLY A 19 -2.61 -14.49 13.95
N TRP A 20 -2.41 -13.88 12.79
CA TRP A 20 -3.04 -12.60 12.42
C TRP A 20 -4.41 -12.82 11.79
N ARG A 21 -5.42 -12.09 12.27
CA ARG A 21 -6.80 -12.16 11.76
C ARG A 21 -7.07 -11.08 10.72
N PHE A 22 -7.64 -11.50 9.59
CA PHE A 22 -8.02 -10.65 8.48
C PHE A 22 -9.51 -10.79 8.16
N ARG A 23 -10.14 -9.67 7.83
CA ARG A 23 -11.51 -9.58 7.33
C ARG A 23 -11.52 -9.42 5.82
N LYS A 24 -12.50 -10.02 5.14
CA LYS A 24 -12.69 -9.83 3.70
C LYS A 24 -12.96 -8.36 3.40
N ASN A 25 -12.23 -7.80 2.45
CA ASN A 25 -12.54 -6.49 1.88
C ASN A 25 -13.60 -6.68 0.80
N GLY A 26 -14.67 -5.88 0.81
CA GLY A 26 -15.84 -6.07 -0.06
C GLY A 26 -15.57 -5.94 -1.56
N LYS A 27 -14.39 -5.44 -1.97
CA LYS A 27 -14.00 -5.30 -3.38
C LYS A 27 -13.25 -6.54 -3.85
N GLN A 28 -13.89 -7.34 -4.69
CA GLN A 28 -13.21 -8.33 -5.53
C GLN A 28 -12.70 -7.67 -6.81
N PHE A 29 -11.51 -8.03 -7.24
CA PHE A 29 -10.93 -7.54 -8.49
C PHE A 29 -10.26 -8.69 -9.24
N ALA A 30 -10.72 -8.98 -10.45
CA ALA A 30 -10.14 -10.00 -11.34
C ALA A 30 -9.95 -11.37 -10.66
N GLY A 31 -10.99 -11.88 -9.98
CA GLY A 31 -10.94 -13.18 -9.27
C GLY A 31 -10.15 -13.17 -7.95
N LYS A 32 -9.56 -12.03 -7.57
CA LYS A 32 -8.78 -11.89 -6.34
C LYS A 32 -9.62 -11.29 -5.23
N THR A 33 -9.48 -11.84 -4.04
CA THR A 33 -10.07 -11.33 -2.81
C THR A 33 -9.00 -10.66 -1.97
N SER A 34 -9.22 -9.39 -1.62
CA SER A 34 -8.35 -8.67 -0.69
C SER A 34 -8.86 -8.84 0.74
N TRP A 35 -7.94 -8.94 1.68
CA TRP A 35 -8.20 -9.11 3.10
C TRP A 35 -7.44 -8.05 3.88
N LEU A 36 -8.09 -7.40 4.83
CA LEU A 36 -7.50 -6.37 5.68
C LEU A 36 -7.37 -6.90 7.09
N CYS A 37 -6.33 -6.51 7.83
CA CYS A 37 -6.26 -6.81 9.25
C CYS A 37 -7.53 -6.32 9.95
N ILE A 38 -8.07 -7.09 10.90
CA ILE A 38 -9.22 -6.65 11.69
C ILE A 38 -8.95 -5.36 12.48
N LYS A 39 -7.67 -5.06 12.76
CA LYS A 39 -7.22 -3.83 13.42
C LYS A 39 -6.99 -2.66 12.45
N SER A 40 -7.41 -2.78 11.18
CA SER A 40 -7.17 -1.73 10.18
C SER A 40 -7.82 -0.39 10.55
N ASP A 41 -8.94 -0.42 11.27
CA ASP A 41 -9.61 0.80 11.76
C ASP A 41 -8.76 1.53 12.81
N GLY A 42 -7.91 0.80 13.53
CA GLY A 42 -6.89 1.34 14.44
C GLY A 42 -5.55 1.65 13.75
N GLY A 43 -5.51 1.71 12.42
CA GLY A 43 -4.31 2.08 11.67
C GLY A 43 -3.35 0.94 11.33
N CYS A 44 -3.70 -0.31 11.64
CA CYS A 44 -2.93 -1.47 11.21
C CYS A 44 -2.91 -1.58 9.68
N LYS A 45 -1.72 -1.79 9.11
CA LYS A 45 -1.52 -1.81 7.65
C LYS A 45 -1.37 -3.22 7.07
N CYS A 46 -1.54 -4.28 7.87
CA CYS A 46 -1.44 -5.63 7.33
C CYS A 46 -2.57 -5.94 6.35
N TYR A 47 -2.24 -6.64 5.26
CA TYR A 47 -3.20 -7.13 4.29
C TYR A 47 -2.79 -8.50 3.75
N ALA A 48 -3.75 -9.21 3.18
CA ALA A 48 -3.51 -10.42 2.40
C ALA A 48 -4.34 -10.40 1.12
N VAL A 49 -3.93 -11.15 0.11
CA VAL A 49 -4.67 -11.33 -1.13
C VAL A 49 -4.75 -12.81 -1.44
N THR A 50 -5.95 -13.28 -1.76
CA THR A 50 -6.17 -14.66 -2.19
C THR A 50 -6.78 -14.74 -3.58
N SER A 51 -6.54 -15.85 -4.27
CA SER A 51 -7.12 -16.20 -5.57
C SER A 51 -7.46 -17.68 -5.53
N ASN A 52 -8.71 -18.06 -5.80
CA ASN A 52 -9.19 -19.45 -5.69
C ASN A 52 -8.79 -20.12 -4.36
N ASP A 53 -8.97 -19.42 -3.24
CA ASP A 53 -8.63 -19.87 -1.89
C ASP A 53 -7.13 -20.15 -1.64
N GLU A 54 -6.26 -19.73 -2.54
CA GLU A 54 -4.81 -19.73 -2.35
C GLU A 54 -4.31 -18.34 -1.97
N ILE A 55 -3.39 -18.25 -1.01
CA ILE A 55 -2.78 -16.98 -0.58
C ILE A 55 -1.67 -16.61 -1.56
N ILE A 56 -1.84 -15.51 -2.29
CA ILE A 56 -0.90 -15.04 -3.32
C ILE A 56 -0.07 -13.82 -2.89
N ALA A 57 -0.46 -13.14 -1.81
CA ALA A 57 0.31 -12.05 -1.24
C ALA A 57 -0.05 -11.80 0.23
N ILE A 58 0.95 -11.44 1.03
CA ILE A 58 0.78 -10.94 2.39
C ILE A 58 1.66 -9.69 2.51
N GLY A 59 1.11 -8.62 3.08
CA GLY A 59 1.88 -7.46 3.51
C GLY A 59 1.71 -7.29 5.01
N THR A 60 2.79 -7.45 5.77
CA THR A 60 2.85 -7.10 7.19
C THR A 60 3.70 -5.84 7.37
N PRO A 61 3.48 -5.02 8.42
CA PRO A 61 4.49 -4.05 8.83
C PRO A 61 5.73 -4.84 9.22
N ALA A 62 6.89 -4.41 8.70
CA ALA A 62 8.16 -5.07 8.98
C ALA A 62 8.39 -5.16 10.51
N PRO A 63 9.04 -6.22 11.00
CA PRO A 63 9.70 -6.13 12.29
C PRO A 63 10.70 -4.97 12.20
N GLU A 64 10.72 -4.19 13.26
CA GLU A 64 11.51 -2.98 13.53
C GLU A 64 12.88 -3.04 12.82
N ALA A 65 13.12 -2.09 11.89
CA ALA A 65 14.27 -2.16 10.99
C ALA A 65 15.61 -2.12 11.76
N PRO A 66 16.60 -2.98 11.43
CA PRO A 66 17.96 -2.79 11.92
C PRO A 66 18.59 -1.51 11.32
N PRO A 67 19.55 -0.87 12.02
CA PRO A 67 20.18 0.35 11.56
C PRO A 67 20.90 0.12 10.22
N THR A 68 20.48 0.86 9.19
CA THR A 68 20.99 0.78 7.83
C THR A 68 22.45 1.24 7.76
N LEU A 69 23.41 0.32 7.73
CA LEU A 69 24.80 0.62 7.38
C LEU A 69 24.91 0.78 5.86
N GLY A 70 25.34 1.98 5.43
CA GLY A 70 25.15 2.50 4.09
C GLY A 70 25.80 1.68 2.97
N LEU A 71 24.98 1.18 2.06
CA LEU A 71 25.43 0.61 0.79
C LEU A 71 24.75 1.29 -0.42
N PRO A 72 25.52 1.54 -1.51
CA PRO A 72 25.02 1.98 -2.81
C PRO A 72 24.73 0.77 -3.74
N PHE A 73 23.87 0.97 -4.75
CA PHE A 73 23.51 0.06 -5.87
C PHE A 73 22.26 -0.86 -5.67
N PRO A 74 21.68 -1.44 -6.75
CA PRO A 74 20.52 -0.87 -7.42
C PRO A 74 19.29 -1.82 -7.35
N PHE A 75 18.13 -1.25 -7.06
CA PHE A 75 16.82 -1.92 -7.10
C PHE A 75 16.63 -3.20 -6.26
N PRO A 76 16.33 -3.06 -4.96
CA PRO A 76 15.35 -3.90 -4.32
C PRO A 76 14.00 -3.16 -4.32
N CYS A 77 12.98 -3.83 -4.81
CA CYS A 77 11.58 -3.49 -4.59
C CYS A 77 11.29 -3.42 -3.09
N PHE A 78 11.52 -2.27 -2.44
CA PHE A 78 11.32 -2.12 -1.00
C PHE A 78 9.83 -2.33 -0.62
N PRO A 79 9.48 -3.41 0.11
CA PRO A 79 8.21 -3.45 0.81
C PRO A 79 8.34 -2.52 2.02
N GLY A 80 7.69 -1.36 1.96
CA GLY A 80 7.64 -0.43 3.09
C GLY A 80 7.73 1.06 2.76
N GLN A 81 8.07 1.45 1.52
CA GLN A 81 8.28 2.87 1.20
C GLN A 81 7.07 3.59 0.59
N PHE A 82 5.98 2.88 0.28
CA PHE A 82 4.80 3.46 -0.35
C PHE A 82 3.48 3.16 0.40
N ARG A 83 2.67 4.20 0.65
CA ARG A 83 1.38 4.14 1.38
C ARG A 83 0.24 4.52 0.45
N TYR A 84 -0.80 3.70 0.39
CA TYR A 84 -2.07 4.09 -0.24
C TYR A 84 -2.90 4.93 0.72
N CYS A 85 -3.44 6.04 0.21
CA CYS A 85 -4.17 7.01 1.00
C CYS A 85 -5.37 7.53 0.20
N LEU A 86 -6.35 8.08 0.89
CA LEU A 86 -7.40 8.88 0.27
C LEU A 86 -7.07 10.36 0.43
N SER A 87 -7.51 11.19 -0.50
CA SER A 87 -7.59 12.64 -0.32
C SER A 87 -8.79 12.98 0.57
N LYS A 88 -8.87 14.22 1.06
CA LYS A 88 -10.06 14.73 1.77
C LYS A 88 -11.36 14.52 0.98
N ARG A 89 -11.27 14.45 -0.36
CA ARG A 89 -12.39 14.22 -1.29
C ARG A 89 -12.51 12.76 -1.75
N GLY A 90 -11.91 11.81 -1.03
CA GLY A 90 -11.98 10.37 -1.34
C GLY A 90 -11.16 9.90 -2.55
N LYS A 91 -10.49 10.78 -3.29
CA LYS A 91 -9.62 10.36 -4.43
C LYS A 91 -8.41 9.56 -3.94
N PRO A 92 -8.04 8.45 -4.59
CA PRO A 92 -6.89 7.65 -4.19
C PRO A 92 -5.57 8.37 -4.47
N ALA A 93 -4.57 8.09 -3.62
CA ALA A 93 -3.22 8.62 -3.70
C ALA A 93 -2.22 7.58 -3.19
N ILE A 94 -0.95 7.75 -3.58
CA ILE A 94 0.19 7.00 -3.08
C ILE A 94 1.17 7.99 -2.46
N GLU A 95 1.61 7.74 -1.24
CA GLU A 95 2.71 8.47 -0.62
C GLU A 95 3.97 7.63 -0.72
N VAL A 96 5.05 8.17 -1.27
CA VAL A 96 6.37 7.52 -1.33
C VAL A 96 7.37 8.43 -0.62
N GLY A 97 7.89 7.99 0.53
CA GLY A 97 8.66 8.86 1.42
C GLY A 97 7.88 10.13 1.81
N ALA A 98 8.47 11.30 1.57
CA ALA A 98 7.85 12.61 1.86
C ALA A 98 6.98 13.17 0.72
N HIS A 99 6.82 12.43 -0.39
CA HIS A 99 6.12 12.90 -1.57
C HIS A 99 4.80 12.16 -1.77
N ARG A 100 3.80 12.87 -2.28
CA ARG A 100 2.48 12.33 -2.58
C ARG A 100 2.24 12.34 -4.08
N PHE A 101 1.64 11.27 -4.56
CA PHE A 101 1.26 11.02 -5.94
C PHE A 101 -0.25 10.81 -6.01
N CYS A 102 -0.94 11.58 -6.86
CA CYS A 102 -2.37 11.47 -7.06
C CYS A 102 -2.68 10.65 -8.30
N PHE A 103 -3.84 10.00 -8.29
CA PHE A 103 -4.37 9.29 -9.45
C PHE A 103 -4.41 10.20 -10.69
N ASN A 104 -3.90 9.68 -11.80
CA ASN A 104 -3.81 10.39 -13.08
C ASN A 104 -4.44 9.63 -14.25
N GLY A 105 -5.00 8.45 -14.02
CA GLY A 105 -5.65 7.66 -15.06
C GLY A 105 -5.35 6.17 -14.93
N ARG A 106 -6.03 5.38 -15.75
CA ARG A 106 -5.91 3.92 -15.79
C ARG A 106 -6.03 3.42 -17.23
N ALA A 107 -5.16 2.50 -17.63
CA ALA A 107 -5.24 1.76 -18.89
C ALA A 107 -6.32 0.67 -18.82
N ALA A 108 -6.86 0.24 -19.96
CA ALA A 108 -7.79 -0.90 -20.05
C ALA A 108 -7.21 -2.19 -19.41
N SER A 109 -5.89 -2.38 -19.51
CA SER A 109 -5.17 -3.50 -18.87
C SER A 109 -5.15 -3.47 -17.34
N GLY A 110 -5.59 -2.37 -16.72
CA GLY A 110 -5.57 -2.18 -15.26
C GLY A 110 -4.32 -1.50 -14.73
N LYS A 111 -3.36 -1.10 -15.59
CA LYS A 111 -2.23 -0.23 -15.20
C LYS A 111 -2.76 1.13 -14.76
N VAL A 112 -2.37 1.61 -13.60
CA VAL A 112 -2.74 2.92 -13.06
C VAL A 112 -1.54 3.84 -13.09
N TRP A 113 -1.74 5.08 -13.56
CA TRP A 113 -0.72 6.13 -13.55
C TRP A 113 -0.98 7.10 -12.41
N TRP A 114 0.08 7.46 -11.71
CA TRP A 114 0.06 8.37 -10.57
C TRP A 114 1.10 9.46 -10.81
N ARG A 115 0.74 10.73 -10.61
CA ARG A 115 1.65 11.87 -10.77
C ARG A 115 1.84 12.60 -9.47
N CYS A 116 3.02 13.18 -9.27
CA CYS A 116 3.29 14.03 -8.12
C CYS A 116 2.19 15.07 -7.93
N SER A 117 1.66 15.17 -6.71
CA SER A 117 0.55 16.05 -6.38
C SER A 117 0.98 17.50 -6.11
N ARG A 118 2.28 17.77 -6.06
CA ARG A 118 2.82 19.05 -5.59
C ARG A 118 2.94 20.08 -6.69
N ASN A 119 3.55 19.70 -7.80
CA ASN A 119 3.80 20.59 -8.92
C ASN A 119 3.37 19.89 -10.20
N PRO A 120 2.46 20.46 -11.00
CA PRO A 120 2.07 19.92 -12.30
C PRO A 120 3.24 19.71 -13.27
N ARG A 121 4.32 20.51 -13.14
CA ARG A 121 5.54 20.37 -13.95
C ARG A 121 6.52 19.30 -13.42
N CYS A 122 6.26 18.75 -12.23
CA CYS A 122 7.08 17.66 -11.70
C CYS A 122 6.84 16.39 -12.53
N ARG A 123 7.94 15.78 -13.00
CA ARG A 123 7.90 14.56 -13.81
C ARG A 123 7.94 13.27 -12.99
N ALA A 124 8.01 13.39 -11.66
CA ALA A 124 7.94 12.23 -10.78
C ALA A 124 6.57 11.54 -10.93
N ALA A 125 6.63 10.23 -11.13
CA ALA A 125 5.46 9.41 -11.43
C ALA A 125 5.62 8.01 -10.85
N VAL A 126 4.50 7.39 -10.52
CA VAL A 126 4.42 5.99 -10.10
C VAL A 126 3.41 5.30 -11.00
N HIS A 127 3.68 4.07 -11.40
CA HIS A 127 2.74 3.22 -12.12
C HIS A 127 2.47 1.96 -11.30
N THR A 128 1.21 1.56 -11.22
CA THR A 128 0.82 0.36 -10.46
C THR A 128 -0.06 -0.57 -11.30
N PHE A 129 -0.04 -1.86 -10.98
CA PHE A 129 -1.11 -2.78 -11.36
C PHE A 129 -1.74 -3.29 -10.07
N GLY A 130 -3.03 -2.98 -9.87
CA GLY A 130 -3.65 -3.12 -8.55
C GLY A 130 -2.88 -2.33 -7.50
N LEU A 131 -2.40 -3.02 -6.46
CA LEU A 131 -1.62 -2.45 -5.35
C LEU A 131 -0.09 -2.59 -5.52
N ARG A 132 0.37 -3.22 -6.61
CA ARG A 132 1.81 -3.42 -6.87
C ARG A 132 2.35 -2.25 -7.67
N VAL A 133 3.39 -1.59 -7.18
CA VAL A 133 4.19 -0.66 -7.98
C VAL A 133 5.00 -1.44 -9.00
N VAL A 134 4.83 -1.11 -10.29
CA VAL A 134 5.52 -1.78 -11.40
C VAL A 134 6.56 -0.90 -12.08
N GLN A 135 6.48 0.42 -11.87
CA GLN A 135 7.44 1.38 -12.39
C GLN A 135 7.36 2.65 -11.55
N MET A 136 8.50 3.29 -11.28
CA MET A 136 8.52 4.61 -10.65
C MET A 136 9.63 5.47 -11.23
N ASN A 137 9.33 6.76 -11.35
CA ASN A 137 10.30 7.82 -11.48
C ASN A 137 10.26 8.66 -10.19
N SER A 138 11.29 8.53 -9.36
CA SER A 138 11.41 9.23 -8.07
C SER A 138 12.11 10.60 -8.18
N ALA A 139 12.53 11.03 -9.38
CA ALA A 139 13.21 12.30 -9.57
C ALA A 139 12.22 13.48 -9.42
N HIS A 140 12.32 14.20 -8.31
CA HIS A 140 11.47 15.34 -8.00
C HIS A 140 12.18 16.67 -8.27
N THR A 141 11.57 17.51 -9.09
CA THR A 141 11.91 18.95 -9.22
C THR A 141 11.11 19.83 -8.27
N CYS A 142 10.23 19.23 -7.47
CA CYS A 142 9.48 19.90 -6.41
C CYS A 142 10.02 19.42 -5.06
N GLY A 143 10.53 20.31 -4.21
CA GLY A 143 11.07 19.93 -2.90
C GLY A 143 10.07 19.18 -2.01
N VAL A 144 10.48 18.81 -0.80
CA VAL A 144 9.66 18.08 0.18
C VAL A 144 8.71 19.00 0.96
N ARG A 145 7.57 18.49 1.46
CA ARG A 145 6.72 19.28 2.37
C ARG A 145 7.48 19.34 3.67
N ALA A 146 7.84 20.53 4.13
CA ALA A 146 8.17 20.72 5.53
C ALA A 146 6.92 20.31 6.31
N THR A 147 6.99 19.17 7.00
CA THR A 147 6.06 18.89 8.09
C THR A 147 6.45 19.87 9.20
N PRO A 148 5.57 20.80 9.60
CA PRO A 148 5.85 21.58 10.79
C PRO A 148 6.03 20.59 11.94
N LEU A 149 7.20 20.63 12.59
CA LEU A 149 7.39 19.96 13.87
C LEU A 149 6.40 20.65 14.81
N THR A 150 5.30 19.99 15.13
CA THR A 150 4.45 20.44 16.23
C THR A 150 5.29 20.28 17.50
N PRO A 151 5.66 21.36 18.20
CA PRO A 151 6.24 21.23 19.52
C PRO A 151 5.20 20.50 20.38
N MET A 152 5.61 19.39 20.99
CA MET A 152 4.83 18.79 22.06
C MET A 152 4.94 19.74 23.25
N PHE A 153 3.83 20.39 23.58
CA PHE A 153 3.64 21.07 24.86
C PHE A 153 3.01 20.07 25.84
#